data_AF-A0A6B0SFX7-F1
#
_entry.id   AF-A0A6B0SFX7-F1
#
_cell.length_a   1.000
_cell.length_b   1.000
_cell.length_c   1.000
_cell.angle_alpha   90.00
_cell.angle_beta   90.00
_cell.angle_gamma   90.00
#
_symmetry.space_group_name_H-M   'P 1'
#
loop_
_entity.id
_entity.type
_entity.pdbx_description
1 polymer ?
#
loop_
_entity_poly.entity_id
_entity_poly.type
_entity_poly.pdbx_seq_one_letter_code
_entity_poly.pdbx_strand_id
1 'polypeptide(L)'
;MTLADALYAAMTVLLVVAGGALIYPAVRGFQVVVYRRAVLYLGSSAVLFVVGWVMTDLYYRSVVESELLNLAGMAVLTVAAAVHFVAVWLFARDFMQFDSDTVAIDADVDSGDAGGFGDE
;
A
#
# COMPACT_ATOMS: atom_id res chain seq x y z
N MET A 1 -24.60 9.23 -24.77
CA MET A 1 -23.58 8.58 -23.91
C MET A 1 -22.56 7.96 -24.85
N THR A 2 -21.31 8.42 -24.80
CA THR A 2 -20.27 7.89 -25.72
C THR A 2 -19.78 6.53 -25.21
N LEU A 3 -19.21 5.70 -26.08
CA LEU A 3 -18.58 4.42 -25.67
C LEU A 3 -17.51 4.64 -24.58
N ALA A 4 -16.78 5.75 -24.68
CA ALA A 4 -15.78 6.15 -23.69
C ALA A 4 -16.40 6.44 -22.31
N ASP A 5 -17.52 7.16 -22.25
CA ASP A 5 -18.22 7.43 -20.99
C ASP A 5 -18.73 6.13 -20.33
N ALA A 6 -19.21 5.18 -21.12
CA ALA A 6 -19.69 3.90 -20.61
C ALA A 6 -18.54 3.04 -20.06
N LEU A 7 -17.41 2.98 -20.76
CA LEU A 7 -16.21 2.29 -20.28
C LEU A 7 -15.65 2.93 -19.01
N TYR A 8 -15.65 4.26 -18.93
CA TYR A 8 -15.24 4.99 -17.73
C TYR A 8 -16.13 4.69 -16.53
N ALA A 9 -17.46 4.74 -16.73
CA ALA A 9 -18.41 4.41 -15.67
C ALA A 9 -18.22 2.97 -15.19
N ALA A 10 -18.04 2.02 -16.12
CA ALA A 10 -17.77 0.62 -15.78
C ALA A 10 -16.48 0.46 -14.98
N MET A 11 -15.39 1.12 -15.39
CA MET A 11 -14.11 1.09 -14.66
C MET A 11 -14.25 1.63 -13.23
N THR A 12 -14.92 2.77 -13.07
CA THR A 12 -15.16 3.37 -11.74
C THR A 12 -15.98 2.45 -10.85
N VAL A 13 -17.07 1.87 -11.36
CA VAL A 13 -17.89 0.91 -10.61
C VAL A 13 -17.06 -0.30 -10.21
N LEU A 14 -16.26 -0.85 -11.12
CA LEU A 14 -15.39 -1.99 -10.83
C LEU A 14 -14.37 -1.67 -9.74
N LEU A 15 -13.74 -0.49 -9.78
CA LEU A 15 -12.78 -0.06 -8.76
C LEU A 15 -13.42 0.14 -7.39
N VAL A 16 -14.62 0.74 -7.35
CA VAL A 16 -15.37 0.91 -6.09
C VAL A 16 -15.78 -0.44 -5.51
N VAL A 17 -16.30 -1.35 -6.35
CA VAL A 17 -16.70 -2.69 -5.92
C VAL A 17 -15.48 -3.49 -5.45
N ALA A 18 -14.36 -3.43 -6.18
CA ALA A 18 -13.11 -4.09 -5.79
C ALA A 18 -12.58 -3.53 -4.46
N GLY A 19 -12.57 -2.21 -4.28
CA GLY A 19 -12.18 -1.56 -3.02
C GLY A 19 -13.06 -2.01 -1.86
N GLY A 20 -14.39 -2.03 -2.05
CA GLY A 20 -15.35 -2.51 -1.05
C GLY A 20 -15.18 -3.99 -0.72
N ALA A 21 -14.97 -4.83 -1.73
CA ALA A 21 -14.74 -6.27 -1.58
C ALA A 21 -13.44 -6.59 -0.82
N LEU A 22 -12.41 -5.74 -0.95
CA LEU A 22 -11.19 -5.83 -0.14
C LEU A 22 -11.44 -5.37 1.31
N ILE A 23 -12.15 -4.26 1.50
CA ILE A 23 -12.39 -3.70 2.84
C ILE A 23 -13.30 -4.62 3.68
N TYR A 24 -14.33 -5.23 3.07
CA TYR A 24 -15.34 -6.03 3.78
C TYR A 24 -14.77 -7.16 4.66
N PRO A 25 -13.97 -8.12 4.13
CA PRO A 25 -13.43 -9.20 4.92
C PRO A 25 -12.41 -8.70 5.94
N ALA A 26 -11.69 -7.63 5.61
CA ALA A 26 -10.74 -7.05 6.52
C ALA A 26 -11.45 -6.37 7.71
N VAL A 27 -12.51 -5.58 7.53
CA VAL A 27 -13.25 -4.98 8.65
C VAL A 27 -13.93 -6.06 9.51
N ARG A 28 -14.51 -7.10 8.88
CA ARG A 28 -15.18 -8.23 9.56
C ARG A 28 -14.26 -9.11 10.42
N GLY A 29 -12.94 -8.93 10.34
CA GLY A 29 -12.00 -9.61 11.24
C GLY A 29 -11.84 -11.11 10.93
N PHE A 30 -12.09 -11.53 9.68
CA PHE A 30 -11.80 -12.90 9.28
C PHE A 30 -10.32 -13.22 9.50
N GLN A 31 -10.03 -14.19 10.37
CA GLN A 31 -8.67 -14.65 10.69
C GLN A 31 -7.93 -15.29 9.50
N VAL A 32 -8.61 -15.46 8.37
CA VAL A 32 -8.06 -16.09 7.15
C VAL A 32 -7.21 -15.10 6.32
N VAL A 33 -7.32 -13.79 6.56
CA VAL A 33 -6.54 -12.78 5.81
C VAL A 33 -5.20 -12.52 6.51
N VAL A 34 -4.17 -13.24 6.08
CA VAL A 34 -2.77 -13.10 6.55
C VAL A 34 -2.32 -11.62 6.52
N TYR A 35 -2.75 -10.85 5.52
CA TYR A 35 -2.39 -9.43 5.33
C TYR A 35 -3.55 -8.46 5.50
N ARG A 36 -4.33 -8.59 6.58
CA ARG A 36 -5.51 -7.74 6.87
C ARG A 36 -5.24 -6.25 6.69
N ARG A 37 -4.08 -5.76 7.14
CA ARG A 37 -3.69 -4.34 6.98
C ARG A 37 -3.41 -3.97 5.53
N ALA A 38 -2.69 -4.81 4.79
CA ALA A 38 -2.39 -4.56 3.38
C ALA A 38 -3.66 -4.51 2.52
N VAL A 39 -4.60 -5.43 2.77
CA VAL A 39 -5.91 -5.47 2.09
C VAL A 39 -6.73 -4.21 2.39
N LEU A 40 -6.73 -3.72 3.64
CA LEU A 40 -7.40 -2.46 3.98
C LEU A 40 -6.79 -1.28 3.25
N TYR A 41 -5.46 -1.15 3.29
CA TYR A 41 -4.78 -0.06 2.57
C TYR A 41 -5.01 -0.14 1.06
N LEU A 42 -5.02 -1.35 0.49
CA LEU A 42 -5.31 -1.54 -0.93
C LEU A 42 -6.73 -1.06 -1.27
N GLY A 43 -7.72 -1.48 -0.49
CA GLY A 43 -9.10 -1.04 -0.70
C GLY A 43 -9.29 0.47 -0.49
N SER A 44 -8.69 1.04 0.57
CA SER A 44 -8.71 2.48 0.83
C SER A 44 -8.04 3.27 -0.30
N SER A 45 -6.93 2.78 -0.85
CA SER A 45 -6.25 3.43 -1.98
C SER A 45 -7.13 3.48 -3.22
N ALA A 46 -7.87 2.41 -3.51
CA ALA A 46 -8.80 2.38 -4.65
C ALA A 46 -9.94 3.38 -4.48
N VAL A 47 -10.51 3.49 -3.26
CA VAL A 47 -11.55 4.47 -2.97
C VAL A 47 -11.03 5.90 -3.11
N LEU A 48 -9.86 6.20 -2.52
CA LEU A 48 -9.24 7.53 -2.62
C LEU A 48 -8.92 7.88 -4.08
N PHE A 49 -8.42 6.91 -4.85
CA PHE A 49 -8.16 7.11 -6.28
C PHE A 49 -9.41 7.53 -7.02
N VAL A 50 -10.54 6.83 -6.81
CA VAL A 50 -11.82 7.20 -7.43
C VAL A 50 -12.28 8.58 -7.01
N VAL A 51 -12.17 8.93 -5.71
CA VAL A 51 -12.57 10.26 -5.22
C VAL A 51 -11.72 11.37 -5.85
N GLY A 52 -10.39 11.23 -5.82
CA GLY A 52 -9.49 12.21 -6.41
C GLY A 52 -9.70 12.36 -7.91
N TRP A 53 -9.91 11.24 -8.61
CA TRP A 53 -10.21 11.21 -10.03
C TRP A 53 -11.49 11.98 -10.36
N VAL A 54 -12.60 11.70 -9.65
CA VAL A 54 -13.87 12.39 -9.86
C VAL A 54 -13.73 13.90 -9.61
N MET A 55 -13.00 14.32 -8.57
CA MET A 55 -12.73 15.74 -8.33
C MET A 55 -11.99 16.38 -9.53
N THR A 56 -10.94 15.73 -10.04
CA THR A 56 -10.19 16.25 -11.20
C THR A 56 -11.01 16.27 -12.48
N ASP A 57 -11.86 15.27 -12.72
CA ASP A 57 -12.73 15.19 -13.91
C ASP A 57 -13.81 16.27 -13.89
N LEU A 58 -14.42 16.55 -12.73
CA LEU A 58 -15.39 17.64 -12.58
C LEU A 58 -14.80 19.00 -12.95
N TYR A 59 -13.54 19.25 -12.59
CA TYR A 59 -12.82 20.45 -12.99
C TYR A 59 -12.52 20.45 -14.49
N TYR A 60 -12.01 19.33 -15.02
CA TYR A 60 -11.63 19.23 -16.44
C TYR A 60 -12.82 19.40 -17.39
N ARG A 61 -14.00 18.88 -17.01
CA ARG A 61 -15.24 19.03 -17.77
C ARG A 61 -15.94 20.39 -17.55
N SER A 62 -15.29 21.34 -16.87
CA SER A 62 -15.85 22.66 -16.55
C SER A 62 -17.15 22.60 -15.73
N VAL A 63 -17.42 21.49 -15.05
CA VAL A 63 -18.64 21.33 -14.22
C VAL A 63 -18.50 22.14 -12.93
N VAL A 64 -17.28 22.21 -12.39
CA VAL A 64 -16.94 23.03 -11.24
C VAL A 64 -15.64 23.78 -11.53
N GLU A 65 -15.73 25.10 -11.71
CA GLU A 65 -14.58 25.98 -11.97
C GLU A 65 -13.87 26.40 -10.67
N SER A 66 -13.48 25.42 -9.85
CA SER A 66 -12.75 25.66 -8.60
C SER A 66 -11.35 25.08 -8.69
N GLU A 67 -10.35 25.96 -8.71
CA GLU A 67 -8.94 25.56 -8.66
C GLU A 67 -8.60 24.82 -7.36
N LEU A 68 -9.25 25.20 -6.24
CA LEU A 68 -9.12 24.48 -4.96
C LEU A 68 -9.61 23.04 -5.06
N LEU A 69 -10.69 22.78 -5.82
CA LEU A 69 -11.21 21.43 -6.03
C LEU A 69 -10.26 20.58 -6.90
N ASN A 70 -9.62 21.19 -7.91
CA ASN A 70 -8.59 20.51 -8.69
C ASN A 70 -7.36 20.16 -7.83
N LEU A 71 -6.86 21.11 -7.05
CA LEU A 71 -5.74 20.91 -6.15
C LEU A 71 -6.05 19.85 -5.08
N ALA A 72 -7.25 19.88 -4.51
CA ALA A 72 -7.72 18.85 -3.58
C ALA A 72 -7.79 17.47 -4.24
N GLY A 73 -8.30 17.39 -5.48
CA GLY A 73 -8.33 16.13 -6.24
C GLY A 73 -6.93 15.56 -6.48
N MET A 74 -5.97 16.40 -6.88
CA MET A 74 -4.57 16.01 -7.07
C MET A 74 -3.91 15.58 -5.75
N ALA A 75 -4.19 16.27 -4.65
CA ALA A 75 -3.72 15.87 -3.33
C ALA A 75 -4.29 14.50 -2.92
N VAL A 76 -5.59 14.27 -3.14
CA VAL A 76 -6.25 12.98 -2.87
C VAL A 76 -5.65 11.87 -3.72
N LEU A 77 -5.38 12.11 -5.01
CA LEU A 77 -4.69 11.15 -5.88
C LEU A 77 -3.28 10.82 -5.39
N THR A 78 -2.55 11.82 -4.89
CA THR A 78 -1.21 11.63 -4.32
C THR A 78 -1.26 10.76 -3.07
N VAL A 79 -2.23 11.01 -2.18
CA VAL A 79 -2.46 10.18 -0.99
C VAL A 79 -2.88 8.76 -1.41
N ALA A 80 -3.74 8.62 -2.41
CA ALA A 80 -4.15 7.32 -2.95
C ALA A 80 -2.93 6.50 -3.41
N ALA A 81 -2.02 7.11 -4.17
CA ALA A 81 -0.79 6.47 -4.63
C ALA A 81 0.12 6.05 -3.46
N ALA A 82 0.31 6.90 -2.46
CA ALA A 82 1.11 6.58 -1.28
C ALA A 82 0.51 5.40 -0.49
N VAL A 83 -0.80 5.41 -0.25
CA VAL A 83 -1.49 4.31 0.44
C VAL A 83 -1.43 3.02 -0.38
N HIS A 84 -1.55 3.11 -1.71
CA HIS A 84 -1.40 1.97 -2.60
C HIS A 84 0.00 1.37 -2.52
N PHE A 85 1.03 2.21 -2.54
CA PHE A 85 2.41 1.78 -2.39
C PHE A 85 2.64 1.05 -1.06
N VAL A 86 2.13 1.60 0.05
CA VAL A 86 2.21 0.94 1.37
C VAL A 86 1.51 -0.41 1.35
N ALA A 87 0.33 -0.52 0.71
CA ALA A 87 -0.37 -1.78 0.58
C ALA A 87 0.46 -2.83 -0.18
N VAL A 88 1.01 -2.45 -1.34
CA VAL A 88 1.86 -3.32 -2.16
C VAL A 88 3.14 -3.71 -1.40
N TRP A 89 3.78 -2.76 -0.71
CA TRP A 89 4.96 -3.03 0.11
C TRP A 89 4.68 -4.06 1.21
N LEU A 90 3.53 -3.95 1.88
CA LEU A 90 3.13 -4.91 2.92
C LEU A 90 2.90 -6.32 2.37
N PHE A 91 2.55 -6.47 1.09
CA PHE A 91 2.51 -7.78 0.43
C PHE A 91 3.90 -8.24 -0.03
N ALA A 92 4.71 -7.32 -0.56
CA ALA A 92 6.02 -7.63 -1.14
C ALA A 92 7.09 -7.94 -0.08
N ARG A 93 7.02 -7.31 1.09
CA ARG A 93 8.04 -7.45 2.15
C ARG A 93 8.24 -8.89 2.60
N ASP A 94 7.20 -9.72 2.58
CA ASP A 94 7.30 -11.11 3.03
C ASP A 94 8.02 -12.00 1.99
N PHE A 95 8.09 -11.54 0.74
CA PHE A 95 8.92 -12.14 -0.31
C PHE A 95 10.34 -11.55 -0.36
N MET A 96 10.57 -10.38 0.24
CA MET A 96 11.89 -9.80 0.46
C MET A 96 12.43 -10.23 1.82
N GLN A 97 12.75 -11.52 1.98
CA GLN A 97 13.61 -11.94 3.08
C GLN A 97 15.02 -11.47 2.77
N PHE A 98 15.48 -10.43 3.47
CA PHE A 98 16.90 -10.16 3.56
C PHE A 98 17.46 -11.21 4.53
N ASP A 99 18.19 -12.19 4.01
CA ASP A 99 18.97 -13.12 4.83
C ASP A 99 19.91 -12.30 5.72
N SER A 100 19.52 -12.08 6.96
CA SER A 100 20.34 -11.43 7.99
C SER A 100 21.45 -12.36 8.51
N ASP A 101 21.44 -13.64 8.10
CA ASP A 101 22.34 -14.67 8.60
C ASP A 101 23.69 -14.73 7.85
N THR A 102 23.91 -13.93 6.80
CA THR A 102 25.21 -13.88 6.09
C THR A 102 26.12 -12.74 6.51
N VAL A 103 25.74 -11.90 7.47
CA VAL A 103 26.65 -10.89 8.05
C VAL A 103 27.02 -11.31 9.48
N ALA A 104 27.58 -12.50 9.59
CA ALA A 104 28.49 -12.80 10.70
C ALA A 104 29.73 -11.92 10.47
N ILE A 105 29.75 -10.73 11.06
CA ILE A 105 31.00 -10.02 11.29
C ILE A 105 31.73 -10.91 12.27
N ASP A 106 32.72 -11.64 11.78
CA ASP A 106 33.72 -12.34 12.58
C ASP A 106 34.55 -11.26 13.29
N ALA A 107 33.93 -10.63 14.29
CA ALA A 107 34.64 -9.89 15.29
C ALA A 107 35.24 -10.97 16.18
N ASP A 108 36.36 -11.53 15.71
CA ASP A 108 37.32 -12.26 16.52
C ASP A 108 37.89 -11.24 17.51
N VAL A 109 37.07 -10.94 18.51
CA VAL A 109 37.44 -10.24 19.72
C VAL A 109 38.25 -11.26 20.50
N ASP A 110 39.56 -11.24 20.27
CA ASP A 110 40.57 -11.88 21.11
C ASP A 110 40.49 -11.26 22.52
N SER A 111 39.49 -11.71 23.29
CA SER A 111 39.32 -11.43 24.70
C SER A 111 39.24 -12.76 25.42
N GLY A 112 40.40 -13.31 25.78
CA GLY A 112 40.54 -14.58 26.48
C GLY A 112 41.83 -14.68 27.26
N ASP A 113 42.11 -13.70 28.13
CA ASP A 113 42.97 -13.88 29.29
C ASP A 113 42.37 -14.94 30.24
N ALA A 114 43.15 -15.97 30.59
CA ALA A 114 43.23 -16.60 31.92
C ALA A 114 43.80 -18.03 31.81
N GLY A 115 44.86 -18.31 32.60
CA GLY A 115 45.63 -19.54 32.52
C GLY A 115 45.12 -20.73 33.33
N GLY A 116 45.88 -21.82 33.25
CA GLY A 116 46.02 -22.81 34.33
C GLY A 116 45.82 -24.28 33.94
N PHE A 117 46.80 -25.09 34.36
CA PHE A 117 46.81 -26.54 34.63
C PHE A 117 47.23 -27.51 33.50
N GLY A 118 48.17 -28.40 33.85
CA GLY A 118 48.19 -29.77 33.31
C GLY A 118 49.44 -30.24 32.57
N ASP A 119 50.49 -30.57 33.33
CA ASP A 119 51.28 -31.81 33.27
C ASP A 119 51.59 -32.45 31.89
N GLU A 120 52.87 -32.40 31.48
CA GLU A 120 53.70 -33.52 30.96
C GLU A 120 55.17 -33.07 30.71
#